data_AF-A0A920RSL6-F1
#
_entry.id   AF-A0A920RSL6-F1
#
_cell.length_a   1.000
_cell.length_b   1.000
_cell.length_c   1.000
_cell.angle_alpha   90.00
_cell.angle_beta   90.00
_cell.angle_gamma   90.00
#
_symmetry.space_group_name_H-M   'P 1'
#
loop_
_entity.id
_entity.type
_entity.pdbx_description
1 polymer ?
#
loop_
_entity_poly.entity_id
_entity_poly.type
_entity_poly.pdbx_seq_one_letter_code
_entity_poly.pdbx_strand_id
1 'polypeptide(L)'
;MLEMKISTLVTTVLLLLSCSATDSVAAAPPDFNSLRREYSASVLKLVGRRCATCHSTKDKKGELDLQRFDSLASVRRDPKVWIKVIEQLDNGEMPPKDAPQLTKVEKKLLRGWARRYLDAEALARAGDPGRVVLRRLSNVEYTRTVRELTGLPTLDPAREFPVDGAAGEGFTNTGESLVMSPALLNKYLDAAKGIAAHAVLLSDGFRFDRGTTRRDWSDSLMARIKARYARHVGPDGRVDVARYFEATWHTARCSRPIRRLSAGWPRQRS
;
A
#
# COMPACT_ATOMS: atom_id res chain seq x y z
N MET A 1 55.98 -2.59 51.43
CA MET A 1 56.47 -3.22 50.18
C MET A 1 55.60 -4.39 49.68
N LEU A 2 54.34 -4.53 50.12
CA LEU A 2 53.45 -5.62 49.68
C LEU A 2 52.08 -5.17 49.13
N GLU A 3 51.71 -3.90 49.27
CA GLU A 3 50.37 -3.39 48.90
C GLU A 3 50.29 -2.84 47.46
N MET A 4 51.43 -2.57 46.80
CA MET A 4 51.46 -1.84 45.52
C MET A 4 51.58 -2.74 44.28
N LYS A 5 51.57 -4.07 44.44
CA LYS A 5 51.72 -5.05 43.34
C LYS A 5 50.42 -5.74 42.91
N ILE A 6 49.33 -5.57 43.67
CA ILE A 6 48.05 -6.25 43.40
C ILE A 6 47.19 -5.46 42.40
N SER A 7 47.37 -4.13 42.32
CA SER A 7 46.58 -3.25 41.44
C SER A 7 46.90 -3.43 39.95
N THR A 8 48.13 -3.79 39.59
CA THR A 8 48.58 -3.91 38.19
C THR A 8 48.23 -5.26 37.54
N LEU A 9 47.87 -6.27 38.35
CA LEU A 9 47.58 -7.62 37.85
C LEU A 9 46.10 -7.81 37.47
N VAL A 10 45.19 -7.01 38.05
CA VAL A 10 43.75 -7.09 37.76
C VAL A 10 43.38 -6.33 36.47
N THR A 11 44.17 -5.34 36.06
CA THR A 11 43.90 -4.55 34.84
C THR A 11 44.31 -5.25 33.54
N THR A 12 45.13 -6.31 33.61
CA THR A 12 45.66 -6.98 32.41
C THR A 12 44.80 -8.17 31.96
N VAL A 13 43.93 -8.71 32.82
CA VAL A 13 43.02 -9.81 32.47
C VAL A 13 41.69 -9.30 31.90
N LEU A 14 41.32 -8.04 32.15
CA LEU A 14 40.10 -7.43 31.62
C LEU A 14 40.24 -6.86 30.19
N LEU A 15 41.41 -7.00 29.56
CA LEU A 15 41.70 -6.51 28.20
C LEU A 15 41.90 -7.63 27.16
N LEU A 16 41.52 -8.87 27.48
CA LEU A 16 41.56 -10.02 26.57
C LEU A 16 40.20 -10.73 26.38
N LEU A 17 39.10 -10.11 26.82
CA LEU A 17 37.77 -10.38 26.25
C LEU A 17 37.55 -9.45 25.05
N SER A 18 38.44 -9.58 24.06
CA SER A 18 38.15 -9.08 22.73
C SER A 18 36.98 -9.90 22.21
N CYS A 19 35.84 -9.24 22.18
CA CYS A 19 34.60 -9.70 21.57
C CYS A 19 34.94 -10.24 20.18
N SER A 20 34.98 -11.56 20.02
CA SER A 20 34.87 -12.20 18.72
C SER A 20 33.45 -11.92 18.23
N ALA A 21 33.25 -10.71 17.70
CA ALA A 21 32.15 -10.43 16.81
C ALA A 21 32.31 -11.42 15.65
N THR A 22 31.59 -12.53 15.73
CA THR A 22 31.29 -13.29 14.54
C THR A 22 30.40 -12.37 13.74
N ASP A 23 31.01 -11.61 12.84
CA ASP A 23 30.29 -11.01 11.74
C ASP A 23 29.55 -12.16 11.07
N SER A 24 28.25 -12.25 11.38
CA SER A 24 27.31 -12.99 10.58
C SER A 24 27.33 -12.27 9.24
N VAL A 25 28.24 -12.69 8.36
CA VAL A 25 28.22 -12.34 6.96
C VAL A 25 26.84 -12.77 6.50
N ALA A 26 25.93 -11.80 6.39
CA ALA A 26 24.70 -11.97 5.66
C ALA A 26 25.13 -12.54 4.31
N ALA A 27 24.83 -13.82 4.11
CA ALA A 27 25.29 -14.55 2.94
C ALA A 27 24.92 -13.70 1.72
N ALA A 28 25.92 -13.35 0.91
CA ALA A 28 25.70 -12.58 -0.30
C ALA A 28 24.51 -13.17 -1.08
N PRO A 29 23.64 -12.34 -1.67
CA PRO A 29 22.44 -12.82 -2.34
C PRO A 29 22.83 -13.94 -3.32
N PRO A 30 22.07 -15.05 -3.35
CA PRO A 30 22.47 -16.22 -4.11
C PRO A 30 22.72 -15.87 -5.58
N ASP A 31 23.97 -16.00 -6.04
CA ASP A 31 24.34 -15.77 -7.43
C ASP A 31 23.64 -16.82 -8.32
N PHE A 32 22.80 -16.36 -9.26
CA PHE A 32 22.10 -17.24 -10.20
C PHE A 32 23.06 -18.12 -11.02
N ASN A 33 24.31 -17.71 -11.26
CA ASN A 33 25.27 -18.57 -11.95
C ASN A 33 25.69 -19.76 -11.07
N SER A 34 25.90 -19.54 -9.76
CA SER A 34 26.14 -20.63 -8.81
C SER A 34 24.96 -21.60 -8.71
N LEU A 35 23.73 -21.07 -8.58
CA LEU A 35 22.50 -21.86 -8.57
C LEU A 35 22.33 -22.67 -9.85
N ARG A 36 22.68 -22.09 -11.01
CA ARG A 36 22.62 -22.77 -12.32
C ARG A 36 23.59 -23.94 -12.38
N ARG A 37 24.84 -23.74 -11.96
CA ARG A 37 25.86 -24.80 -11.94
C ARG A 37 25.44 -25.95 -11.02
N GLU A 38 24.99 -25.64 -9.80
CA GLU A 38 24.53 -26.65 -8.85
C GLU A 38 23.29 -27.40 -9.37
N TYR A 39 22.38 -26.68 -10.03
CA TYR A 39 21.18 -27.26 -10.63
C TYR A 39 21.53 -28.32 -11.66
N SER A 40 22.34 -27.95 -12.66
CA SER A 40 22.74 -28.87 -13.74
C SER A 40 23.63 -30.02 -13.25
N ALA A 41 24.51 -29.75 -12.27
CA ALA A 41 25.44 -30.75 -11.77
C ALA A 41 24.77 -31.84 -10.92
N SER A 42 23.82 -31.44 -10.05
CA SER A 42 23.33 -32.29 -8.96
C SER A 42 21.80 -32.38 -8.91
N VAL A 43 21.09 -31.25 -8.91
CA VAL A 43 19.64 -31.21 -8.67
C VAL A 43 18.87 -31.85 -9.82
N LEU A 44 19.20 -31.51 -11.07
CA LEU A 44 18.54 -32.08 -12.25
C LEU A 44 18.69 -33.60 -12.30
N LYS A 45 19.88 -34.11 -11.98
CA LYS A 45 20.14 -35.57 -11.91
C LYS A 45 19.38 -36.24 -10.76
N LEU A 46 19.19 -35.53 -9.64
CA LEU A 46 18.42 -36.04 -8.51
C LEU A 46 16.93 -36.12 -8.85
N VAL A 47 16.37 -35.05 -9.40
CA VAL A 47 14.97 -34.98 -9.86
C VAL A 47 14.71 -36.05 -10.91
N GLY A 48 15.61 -36.19 -11.90
CA GLY A 48 15.49 -37.23 -12.93
C GLY A 48 15.51 -38.66 -12.37
N ARG A 49 16.28 -38.93 -11.31
CA ARG A 49 16.40 -40.28 -10.72
C ARG A 49 15.31 -40.62 -9.71
N ARG A 50 14.84 -39.63 -8.94
CA ARG A 50 13.96 -39.86 -7.77
C ARG A 50 12.53 -39.38 -7.96
N CYS A 51 12.30 -38.43 -8.86
CA CYS A 51 11.00 -37.77 -9.00
C CYS A 51 10.37 -38.05 -10.38
N ALA A 52 11.18 -38.08 -11.44
CA ALA A 52 10.68 -38.26 -12.81
C ALA A 52 10.15 -39.67 -13.11
N THR A 53 10.26 -40.63 -12.19
CA THR A 53 9.58 -41.93 -12.31
C THR A 53 8.06 -41.79 -12.25
N CYS A 54 7.55 -40.77 -11.52
CA CYS A 54 6.11 -40.52 -11.35
C CYS A 54 5.66 -39.11 -11.73
N HIS A 55 6.60 -38.17 -11.89
CA HIS A 55 6.33 -36.77 -12.26
C HIS A 55 7.12 -36.38 -13.52
N SER A 56 6.79 -37.03 -14.64
CA SER A 56 7.40 -36.86 -15.96
C SER A 56 6.37 -36.46 -17.01
N THR A 57 6.81 -36.19 -18.24
CA THR A 57 5.90 -35.95 -19.36
C THR A 57 5.04 -37.16 -19.67
N LYS A 58 5.55 -38.37 -19.40
CA LYS A 58 4.84 -39.64 -19.63
C LYS A 58 3.89 -40.02 -18.49
N ASP A 59 4.33 -39.88 -17.23
CA ASP A 59 3.54 -40.18 -16.03
C ASP A 59 3.45 -38.91 -15.18
N LYS A 60 2.26 -38.29 -15.12
CA LYS A 60 2.00 -36.98 -14.50
C LYS A 60 1.18 -37.15 -13.22
N LYS A 61 1.66 -37.94 -12.25
CA LYS A 61 0.96 -38.07 -10.96
C LYS A 61 0.81 -36.70 -10.31
N GLY A 62 -0.38 -36.39 -9.81
CA GLY A 62 -0.69 -35.08 -9.24
C GLY A 62 -0.58 -33.93 -10.24
N GLU A 63 -0.76 -34.20 -11.54
CA GLU A 63 -0.69 -33.22 -12.63
C GLU A 63 0.67 -32.49 -12.74
N LEU A 64 1.72 -33.10 -12.20
CA LEU A 64 3.06 -32.51 -12.13
C LEU A 64 4.00 -33.17 -13.14
N ASP A 65 4.54 -32.36 -14.06
CA ASP A 65 5.64 -32.74 -14.94
C ASP A 65 6.91 -31.98 -14.54
N LEU A 66 7.90 -32.72 -13.99
CA LEU A 66 9.19 -32.16 -13.61
C LEU A 66 10.24 -32.22 -14.74
N GLN A 67 9.99 -32.96 -15.83
CA GLN A 67 10.93 -33.06 -16.95
C GLN A 67 11.00 -31.77 -17.77
N ARG A 68 9.96 -30.94 -17.75
CA ARG A 68 9.99 -29.61 -18.38
C ARG A 68 10.98 -28.63 -17.74
N PHE A 69 11.48 -28.95 -16.54
CA PHE A 69 12.52 -28.18 -15.87
C PHE A 69 13.89 -28.73 -16.25
N ASP A 70 14.29 -28.51 -17.49
CA ASP A 70 15.59 -28.92 -18.05
C ASP A 70 16.75 -28.00 -17.68
N SER A 71 16.45 -26.80 -17.16
CA SER A 71 17.40 -25.72 -16.97
C SER A 71 16.93 -24.79 -15.86
N LEU A 72 17.85 -24.01 -15.28
CA LEU A 72 17.46 -22.96 -14.33
C LEU A 72 16.47 -21.96 -14.97
N ALA A 73 16.56 -21.73 -16.28
CA ALA A 73 15.64 -20.82 -16.98
C ALA A 73 14.20 -21.35 -16.99
N SER A 74 13.98 -22.66 -17.17
CA SER A 74 12.64 -23.27 -17.03
C SER A 74 12.14 -23.22 -15.58
N VAL A 75 13.03 -23.40 -14.59
CA VAL A 75 12.68 -23.24 -13.16
C VAL A 75 12.19 -21.82 -12.84
N ARG A 76 12.91 -20.80 -13.33
CA ARG A 76 12.57 -19.38 -13.13
C ARG A 76 11.22 -18.97 -13.74
N ARG A 77 10.78 -19.64 -14.80
CA ARG A 77 9.49 -19.38 -15.44
C ARG A 77 8.30 -19.81 -14.58
N ASP A 78 8.49 -20.76 -13.67
CA ASP A 78 7.40 -21.28 -12.82
C ASP A 78 7.88 -21.63 -11.40
N PRO A 79 8.15 -20.61 -10.56
CA PRO A 79 8.62 -20.81 -9.19
C PRO A 79 7.58 -21.49 -8.28
N LYS A 80 6.28 -21.38 -8.61
CA LYS A 80 5.19 -21.94 -7.80
C LYS A 80 5.31 -23.45 -7.64
N VAL A 81 5.78 -24.17 -8.67
CA VAL A 81 6.04 -25.61 -8.58
C VAL A 81 7.09 -25.93 -7.52
N TRP A 82 8.16 -25.14 -7.44
CA TRP A 82 9.25 -25.40 -6.52
C TRP A 82 8.88 -25.09 -5.06
N ILE A 83 7.97 -24.15 -4.82
CA ILE A 83 7.34 -23.94 -3.51
C ILE A 83 6.61 -25.22 -3.08
N LYS A 84 5.74 -25.76 -3.95
CA LYS A 84 5.02 -27.01 -3.69
C LYS A 84 5.95 -28.21 -3.46
N VAL A 85 7.04 -28.31 -4.23
CA VAL A 85 8.04 -29.37 -4.03
C VAL A 85 8.64 -29.29 -2.62
N ILE A 86 9.02 -28.10 -2.14
CA ILE A 86 9.54 -27.94 -0.77
C ILE A 86 8.47 -28.31 0.24
N GLU A 87 7.23 -27.84 0.09
CA GLU A 87 6.12 -28.15 0.98
C GLU A 87 5.88 -29.67 1.11
N GLN A 88 5.81 -30.37 -0.02
CA GLN A 88 5.63 -31.82 -0.08
C GLN A 88 6.80 -32.58 0.58
N LEU A 89 8.04 -32.09 0.40
CA LEU A 89 9.22 -32.64 1.08
C LEU A 89 9.22 -32.33 2.58
N ASP A 90 8.73 -31.16 2.99
CA ASP A 90 8.68 -30.71 4.39
C ASP A 90 7.64 -31.49 5.17
N ASN A 91 6.47 -31.73 4.57
CA ASN A 91 5.41 -32.56 5.13
C ASN A 91 5.72 -34.06 5.08
N GLY A 92 6.71 -34.47 4.28
CA GLY A 92 7.08 -35.88 4.13
C GLY A 92 6.07 -36.70 3.33
N GLU A 93 5.22 -36.02 2.55
CA GLU A 93 4.24 -36.65 1.65
C GLU A 93 4.92 -37.22 0.40
N MET A 94 6.04 -36.62 -0.02
CA MET A 94 6.83 -37.05 -1.16
C MET A 94 8.27 -37.44 -0.77
N PRO A 95 8.80 -38.55 -1.31
CA PRO A 95 8.10 -39.58 -2.10
C PRO A 95 7.06 -40.36 -1.26
N PRO A 96 6.02 -40.95 -1.88
CA PRO A 96 5.02 -41.72 -1.15
C PRO A 96 5.64 -42.99 -0.53
N LYS A 97 4.99 -43.56 0.48
CA LYS A 97 5.55 -44.65 1.31
C LYS A 97 5.94 -45.91 0.51
N ASP A 98 5.27 -46.15 -0.60
CA ASP A 98 5.48 -47.26 -1.54
C ASP A 98 6.61 -47.00 -2.57
N ALA A 99 7.15 -45.78 -2.62
CA ALA A 99 8.25 -45.41 -3.51
C ALA A 99 9.60 -45.31 -2.77
N PRO A 100 10.73 -45.48 -3.50
CA PRO A 100 12.07 -45.30 -2.93
C PRO A 100 12.24 -43.90 -2.31
N GLN A 101 12.48 -43.87 -1.00
CA GLN A 101 12.63 -42.63 -0.23
C GLN A 101 13.94 -41.92 -0.55
N LEU A 102 13.94 -40.58 -0.36
CA LEU A 102 15.15 -39.77 -0.43
C LEU A 102 16.02 -40.00 0.80
N THR A 103 17.33 -40.12 0.59
CA THR A 103 18.29 -40.07 1.70
C THR A 103 18.27 -38.68 2.36
N LYS A 104 18.73 -38.58 3.61
CA LYS A 104 18.84 -37.28 4.31
C LYS A 104 19.69 -36.27 3.52
N VAL A 105 20.73 -36.75 2.84
CA VAL A 105 21.63 -35.91 2.03
C VAL A 105 20.93 -35.40 0.77
N GLU A 106 20.24 -36.27 0.03
CA GLU A 106 19.47 -35.88 -1.17
C GLU A 106 18.35 -34.90 -0.80
N LYS A 107 17.62 -35.15 0.29
CA LYS A 107 16.56 -34.27 0.79
C LYS A 107 17.12 -32.89 1.17
N LYS A 108 18.24 -32.85 1.88
CA LYS A 108 18.93 -31.60 2.26
C LYS A 108 19.43 -30.83 1.04
N LEU A 109 19.99 -31.52 0.06
CA LEU A 109 20.46 -30.93 -1.20
C LEU A 109 19.31 -30.28 -1.97
N LEU A 110 18.25 -31.03 -2.26
CA LEU A 110 17.11 -30.55 -3.04
C LEU A 110 16.40 -29.39 -2.34
N ARG A 111 16.06 -29.56 -1.05
CA ARG A 111 15.42 -28.51 -0.25
C ARG A 111 16.29 -27.27 -0.14
N GLY A 112 17.58 -27.46 0.15
CA GLY A 112 18.53 -26.35 0.35
C GLY A 112 18.72 -25.53 -0.92
N TRP A 113 18.90 -26.19 -2.06
CA TRP A 113 18.98 -25.51 -3.35
C TRP A 113 17.67 -24.79 -3.70
N ALA A 114 16.52 -25.46 -3.53
CA ALA A 114 15.23 -24.88 -3.89
C ALA A 114 14.89 -23.64 -3.04
N ARG A 115 15.20 -23.66 -1.73
CA ARG A 115 15.04 -22.48 -0.86
C ARG A 115 15.93 -21.32 -1.31
N ARG A 116 17.24 -21.55 -1.50
CA ARG A 116 18.16 -20.50 -1.98
C ARG A 116 17.73 -19.94 -3.34
N TYR A 117 17.23 -20.80 -4.23
CA TYR A 117 16.67 -20.37 -5.50
C TYR A 117 15.44 -19.46 -5.32
N LEU A 118 14.47 -19.86 -4.50
CA LEU A 118 13.27 -19.07 -4.25
C LEU A 118 13.59 -17.74 -3.57
N ASP A 119 14.56 -17.71 -2.66
CA ASP A 119 15.03 -16.48 -2.02
C ASP A 119 15.67 -15.53 -3.06
N ALA A 120 16.55 -16.05 -3.93
CA ALA A 120 17.13 -15.27 -5.03
C ALA A 120 16.07 -14.77 -6.01
N GLU A 121 15.08 -15.59 -6.36
CA GLU A 121 14.01 -15.21 -7.28
C GLU A 121 13.07 -14.17 -6.65
N ALA A 122 12.79 -14.28 -5.35
CA ALA A 122 12.02 -13.29 -4.60
C ALA A 122 12.74 -11.93 -4.54
N LEU A 123 14.06 -11.94 -4.27
CA LEU A 123 14.88 -10.72 -4.30
C LEU A 123 14.95 -10.12 -5.71
N ALA A 124 15.10 -10.94 -6.75
CA ALA A 124 15.15 -10.48 -8.13
C ALA A 124 13.83 -9.87 -8.62
N ARG A 125 12.71 -10.26 -8.01
CA ARG A 125 11.37 -9.70 -8.26
C ARG A 125 10.94 -8.67 -7.23
N ALA A 126 11.81 -8.32 -6.27
CA ALA A 126 11.45 -7.36 -5.24
C ALA A 126 11.07 -6.02 -5.87
N GLY A 127 9.92 -5.46 -5.44
CA GLY A 127 9.36 -4.23 -6.00
C GLY A 127 8.47 -4.42 -7.23
N ASP A 128 8.44 -5.61 -7.85
CA ASP A 128 7.43 -5.97 -8.84
C ASP A 128 6.23 -6.62 -8.12
N PRO A 129 5.07 -5.94 -7.99
CA PRO A 129 3.86 -6.53 -7.41
C PRO A 129 3.27 -7.65 -8.30
N GLY A 130 3.87 -7.92 -9.45
CA GLY A 130 3.36 -8.83 -10.46
C GLY A 130 2.24 -8.19 -11.25
N ARG A 131 1.30 -9.02 -11.73
CA ARG A 131 0.14 -8.53 -12.48
C ARG A 131 -0.79 -7.78 -11.54
N VAL A 132 -0.82 -6.46 -11.64
CA VAL A 132 -1.82 -5.63 -10.96
C VAL A 132 -3.11 -5.66 -11.78
N VAL A 133 -4.16 -6.27 -11.24
CA VAL A 133 -5.51 -6.16 -11.80
C VAL A 133 -6.04 -4.75 -11.53
N LEU A 134 -6.67 -4.12 -12.53
CA LEU A 134 -7.37 -2.86 -12.30
C LEU A 134 -8.49 -3.12 -11.29
N ARG A 135 -8.37 -2.50 -10.11
CA ARG A 135 -9.39 -2.57 -9.06
C ARG A 135 -10.19 -1.28 -9.03
N ARG A 136 -11.48 -1.38 -8.75
CA ARG A 136 -12.26 -0.23 -8.28
C ARG A 136 -11.95 0.05 -6.80
N LEU A 137 -12.43 1.19 -6.32
CA LEU A 137 -12.50 1.45 -4.88
C LEU A 137 -13.55 0.51 -4.26
N SER A 138 -13.27 0.04 -3.05
CA SER A 138 -14.30 -0.61 -2.23
C SER A 138 -15.41 0.40 -1.89
N ASN A 139 -16.58 -0.07 -1.49
CA ASN A 139 -17.71 0.78 -1.11
C ASN A 139 -17.32 1.75 0.01
N VAL A 140 -16.51 1.28 0.98
CA VAL A 140 -15.99 2.12 2.07
C VAL A 140 -14.99 3.14 1.55
N GLU A 141 -14.04 2.74 0.70
CA GLU A 141 -13.06 3.64 0.09
C GLU A 141 -13.74 4.72 -0.75
N TYR A 142 -14.73 4.34 -1.57
CA TYR A 142 -15.50 5.26 -2.40
C TYR A 142 -16.29 6.27 -1.56
N THR A 143 -17.06 5.80 -0.57
CA THR A 143 -17.82 6.69 0.33
C THR A 143 -16.91 7.67 1.07
N ARG A 144 -15.76 7.22 1.58
CA ARG A 144 -14.79 8.10 2.25
C ARG A 144 -14.20 9.13 1.31
N THR A 145 -13.77 8.70 0.12
CA THR A 145 -13.19 9.58 -0.90
C THR A 145 -14.19 10.67 -1.31
N VAL A 146 -15.45 10.31 -1.56
CA VAL A 146 -16.49 11.28 -1.90
C VAL A 146 -16.73 12.26 -0.76
N ARG A 147 -16.84 11.79 0.49
CA ARG A 147 -17.02 12.67 1.67
C ARG A 147 -15.86 13.65 1.84
N GLU A 148 -14.64 13.19 1.61
CA GLU A 148 -13.43 14.03 1.72
C GLU A 148 -13.37 15.09 0.62
N LEU A 149 -13.58 14.70 -0.64
CA LEU A 149 -13.56 15.63 -1.78
C LEU A 149 -14.69 16.66 -1.73
N THR A 150 -15.86 16.28 -1.22
CA THR A 150 -17.04 17.17 -1.15
C THR A 150 -17.13 17.94 0.16
N GLY A 151 -16.48 17.50 1.22
CA GLY A 151 -16.65 18.04 2.58
C GLY A 151 -18.03 17.73 3.20
N LEU A 152 -18.79 16.79 2.65
CA LEU A 152 -20.14 16.44 3.09
C LEU A 152 -20.15 15.07 3.82
N PRO A 153 -20.00 15.03 5.16
CA PRO A 153 -19.84 13.78 5.91
C PRO A 153 -21.09 12.89 5.91
N THR A 154 -22.26 13.47 5.61
CA THR A 154 -23.55 12.77 5.59
C THR A 154 -23.84 12.04 4.28
N LEU A 155 -23.03 12.23 3.23
CA LEU A 155 -23.22 11.52 1.97
C LEU A 155 -22.96 10.02 2.15
N ASP A 156 -23.83 9.19 1.61
CA ASP A 156 -23.63 7.75 1.56
C ASP A 156 -23.89 7.21 0.14
N PRO A 157 -22.96 7.45 -0.79
CA PRO A 157 -23.17 7.15 -2.20
C PRO A 157 -23.16 5.64 -2.50
N ALA A 158 -22.52 4.84 -1.64
CA ALA A 158 -22.43 3.38 -1.80
C ALA A 158 -23.57 2.62 -1.09
N ARG A 159 -24.56 3.32 -0.50
CA ARG A 159 -25.63 2.70 0.30
C ARG A 159 -26.40 1.60 -0.44
N GLU A 160 -26.59 1.77 -1.74
CA GLU A 160 -27.34 0.83 -2.59
C GLU A 160 -26.43 -0.08 -3.43
N PHE A 161 -25.13 -0.08 -3.15
CA PHE A 161 -24.19 -0.93 -3.86
C PHE A 161 -24.26 -2.34 -3.28
N PRO A 162 -24.09 -3.39 -4.09
CA PRO A 162 -23.82 -4.73 -3.57
C PRO A 162 -22.64 -4.72 -2.60
N VAL A 163 -22.69 -5.58 -1.59
CA VAL A 163 -21.58 -5.76 -0.66
C VAL A 163 -20.35 -6.22 -1.43
N ASP A 164 -19.19 -5.64 -1.09
CA ASP A 164 -17.92 -6.07 -1.68
C ASP A 164 -17.58 -7.51 -1.27
N GLY A 165 -17.20 -8.33 -2.25
CA GLY A 165 -16.76 -9.71 -1.98
C GLY A 165 -15.41 -9.73 -1.26
N ALA A 166 -15.25 -10.68 -0.35
CA ALA A 166 -13.94 -11.01 0.23
C ALA A 166 -13.25 -12.08 -0.62
N ALA A 167 -11.94 -11.94 -0.87
CA ALA A 167 -11.15 -12.86 -1.69
C ALA A 167 -10.81 -14.19 -0.98
N GLY A 168 -11.73 -14.73 -0.18
CA GLY A 168 -11.47 -15.86 0.72
C GLY A 168 -10.69 -15.47 1.99
N GLU A 169 -9.72 -14.57 1.87
CA GLU A 169 -8.86 -14.08 2.97
C GLU A 169 -9.52 -13.05 3.90
N GLY A 170 -10.83 -12.79 3.74
CA GLY A 170 -11.59 -11.85 4.58
C GLY A 170 -11.39 -10.36 4.29
N PHE A 171 -10.46 -9.99 3.39
CA PHE A 171 -10.25 -8.59 2.97
C PHE A 171 -11.20 -8.18 1.85
N THR A 172 -11.82 -7.01 1.99
CA THR A 172 -12.77 -6.42 1.02
C THR A 172 -12.14 -5.44 0.03
N ASN A 173 -10.82 -5.29 0.04
CA ASN A 173 -10.06 -4.42 -0.86
C ASN A 173 -9.20 -5.18 -1.88
N THR A 174 -9.34 -6.51 -1.95
CA THR A 174 -8.59 -7.35 -2.90
C THR A 174 -9.13 -7.15 -4.31
N GLY A 175 -8.25 -6.74 -5.23
CA GLY A 175 -8.63 -6.35 -6.60
C GLY A 175 -9.36 -7.45 -7.38
N GLU A 176 -8.97 -8.72 -7.19
CA GLU A 176 -9.61 -9.87 -7.86
C GLU A 176 -11.08 -10.07 -7.48
N SER A 177 -11.50 -9.60 -6.30
CA SER A 177 -12.87 -9.72 -5.81
C SER A 177 -13.73 -8.49 -6.08
N LEU A 178 -13.12 -7.38 -6.49
CA LEU A 178 -13.82 -6.11 -6.77
C LEU A 178 -14.22 -6.01 -8.25
N VAL A 179 -15.04 -6.96 -8.69
CA VAL A 179 -15.54 -7.02 -10.08
C VAL A 179 -16.56 -5.90 -10.33
N MET A 180 -16.56 -5.35 -11.56
CA MET A 180 -17.55 -4.39 -12.03
C MET A 180 -18.64 -5.10 -12.83
N SER A 181 -19.90 -4.96 -12.42
CA SER A 181 -21.07 -5.42 -13.18
C SER A 181 -21.81 -4.26 -13.84
N PRO A 182 -22.57 -4.47 -14.92
CA PRO A 182 -23.41 -3.43 -15.51
C PRO A 182 -24.40 -2.81 -14.52
N ALA A 183 -24.96 -3.62 -13.62
CA ALA A 183 -25.86 -3.14 -12.57
C ALA A 183 -25.14 -2.22 -11.56
N LEU A 184 -23.91 -2.58 -11.17
CA LEU A 184 -23.10 -1.75 -10.29
C LEU A 184 -22.71 -0.43 -10.97
N LEU A 185 -22.39 -0.44 -12.27
CA LEU A 185 -22.11 0.79 -13.01
C LEU A 185 -23.30 1.76 -12.99
N ASN A 186 -24.52 1.25 -13.17
CA ASN A 186 -25.72 2.07 -13.03
C ASN A 186 -25.86 2.67 -11.63
N LYS A 187 -25.56 1.90 -10.58
CA LYS A 187 -25.54 2.42 -9.20
C LYS A 187 -24.49 3.52 -9.01
N TYR A 188 -23.30 3.40 -9.62
CA TYR A 188 -22.31 4.48 -9.63
C TYR A 188 -22.84 5.75 -10.32
N LEU A 189 -23.54 5.63 -11.45
CA LEU A 189 -24.14 6.77 -12.14
C LEU A 189 -25.23 7.45 -11.31
N ASP A 190 -26.09 6.67 -10.65
CA ASP A 190 -27.13 7.22 -9.78
C ASP A 190 -26.52 7.89 -8.54
N ALA A 191 -25.49 7.29 -7.94
CA ALA A 191 -24.72 7.91 -6.87
C ALA A 191 -24.06 9.22 -7.33
N ALA A 192 -23.47 9.25 -8.54
CA ALA A 192 -22.86 10.44 -9.10
C ALA A 192 -23.88 11.57 -9.32
N LYS A 193 -25.10 11.26 -9.78
CA LYS A 193 -26.20 12.23 -9.86
C LYS A 193 -26.58 12.78 -8.49
N GLY A 194 -26.68 11.90 -7.49
CA GLY A 194 -26.94 12.29 -6.10
C GLY A 194 -25.89 13.25 -5.56
N ILE A 195 -24.61 12.94 -5.77
CA ILE A 195 -23.48 13.81 -5.38
C ILE A 195 -23.54 15.14 -6.15
N ALA A 196 -23.77 15.11 -7.46
CA ALA A 196 -23.83 16.30 -8.30
C ALA A 196 -24.98 17.25 -7.92
N ALA A 197 -26.08 16.73 -7.36
CA ALA A 197 -27.19 17.56 -6.86
C ALA A 197 -26.77 18.49 -5.71
N HIS A 198 -25.67 18.19 -5.02
CA HIS A 198 -25.09 19.05 -3.99
C HIS A 198 -24.13 20.11 -4.55
N ALA A 199 -23.77 20.03 -5.83
CA ALA A 199 -22.83 20.98 -6.44
C ALA A 199 -23.51 22.32 -6.75
N VAL A 200 -22.90 23.40 -6.30
CA VAL A 200 -23.30 24.79 -6.55
C VAL A 200 -22.24 25.43 -7.43
N LEU A 201 -22.64 25.77 -8.66
CA LEU A 201 -21.78 26.46 -9.61
C LEU A 201 -21.65 27.95 -9.23
N LEU A 202 -20.42 28.45 -9.31
CA LEU A 202 -20.03 29.83 -9.02
C LEU A 202 -19.39 30.44 -10.27
N SER A 203 -19.24 31.76 -10.31
CA SER A 203 -18.57 32.45 -11.42
C SER A 203 -17.10 32.07 -11.57
N ASP A 204 -16.46 31.65 -10.48
CA ASP A 204 -15.02 31.32 -10.37
C ASP A 204 -14.76 29.83 -10.07
N GLY A 205 -15.79 28.97 -10.12
CA GLY A 205 -15.64 27.55 -9.86
C GLY A 205 -16.92 26.88 -9.39
N PHE A 206 -16.82 26.00 -8.40
CA PHE A 206 -17.96 25.36 -7.77
C PHE A 206 -17.65 25.02 -6.32
N ARG A 207 -18.69 24.73 -5.55
CA ARG A 207 -18.61 24.23 -4.18
C ARG A 207 -19.69 23.17 -3.97
N PHE A 208 -19.60 22.43 -2.87
CA PHE A 208 -20.70 21.58 -2.43
C PHE A 208 -21.49 22.24 -1.30
N ASP A 209 -22.78 21.95 -1.23
CA ASP A 209 -23.69 22.37 -0.16
C ASP A 209 -24.42 21.15 0.43
N ARG A 210 -24.86 21.25 1.68
CA ARG A 210 -25.63 20.16 2.31
C ARG A 210 -27.01 20.02 1.67
N GLY A 211 -27.60 21.12 1.21
CA GLY A 211 -28.86 21.09 0.48
C GLY A 211 -28.68 20.78 -1.01
N THR A 212 -29.75 20.34 -1.64
CA THR A 212 -29.80 20.01 -3.07
C THR A 212 -30.68 20.98 -3.87
N THR A 213 -31.33 21.93 -3.20
CA THR A 213 -32.20 22.91 -3.85
C THR A 213 -31.61 24.32 -3.82
N ARG A 214 -31.99 25.15 -4.80
CA ARG A 214 -31.58 26.56 -4.86
C ARG A 214 -31.97 27.36 -3.60
N ARG A 215 -33.09 26.98 -2.95
CA ARG A 215 -33.52 27.59 -1.69
C ARG A 215 -32.52 27.26 -0.58
N ASP A 216 -32.19 25.98 -0.39
CA ASP A 216 -31.23 25.56 0.63
C ASP A 216 -29.87 26.25 0.46
N TRP A 217 -29.40 26.36 -0.78
CA TRP A 217 -28.12 27.02 -1.08
C TRP A 217 -28.15 28.50 -0.73
N SER A 218 -29.27 29.17 -0.98
CA SER A 218 -29.48 30.58 -0.64
C SER A 218 -29.52 30.76 0.87
N ASP A 219 -30.25 29.90 1.58
CA ASP A 219 -30.38 29.93 3.03
C ASP A 219 -29.03 29.63 3.72
N SER A 220 -28.29 28.63 3.23
CA SER A 220 -26.93 28.30 3.66
C SER A 220 -25.97 29.48 3.45
N LEU A 221 -26.03 30.14 2.29
CA LEU A 221 -25.21 31.33 2.01
C LEU A 221 -25.57 32.48 2.94
N MET A 222 -26.86 32.77 3.14
CA MET A 222 -27.32 33.80 4.05
C MET A 222 -26.91 33.51 5.49
N ALA A 223 -27.01 32.27 5.95
CA ALA A 223 -26.55 31.84 7.26
C ALA A 223 -25.04 32.06 7.42
N ARG A 224 -24.22 31.73 6.41
CA ARG A 224 -22.77 31.99 6.41
C ARG A 224 -22.44 33.49 6.49
N ILE A 225 -23.16 34.32 5.76
CA ILE A 225 -23.00 35.78 5.80
C ILE A 225 -23.36 36.30 7.20
N LYS A 226 -24.52 35.93 7.73
CA LYS A 226 -24.95 36.31 9.08
C LYS A 226 -23.94 35.87 10.14
N ALA A 227 -23.45 34.63 10.09
CA ALA A 227 -22.43 34.12 11.01
C ALA A 227 -21.09 34.87 10.93
N ARG A 228 -20.71 35.38 9.74
CA ARG A 228 -19.52 36.23 9.58
C ARG A 228 -19.71 37.59 10.25
N TYR A 229 -20.85 38.22 10.04
CA TYR A 229 -21.16 39.54 10.61
C TYR A 229 -21.48 39.50 12.11
N ALA A 230 -21.97 38.36 12.62
CA ALA A 230 -22.22 38.16 14.05
C ALA A 230 -21.00 38.45 14.94
N ARG A 231 -19.77 38.33 14.40
CA ARG A 231 -18.53 38.68 15.12
C ARG A 231 -18.26 40.17 15.26
N HIS A 232 -19.01 41.00 14.55
CA HIS A 232 -18.77 42.44 14.41
C HIS A 232 -19.95 43.30 14.88
N VAL A 233 -21.00 42.66 15.42
CA VAL A 233 -22.19 43.33 15.96
C VAL A 233 -22.32 43.02 17.45
N GLY A 234 -22.93 43.95 18.19
CA GLY A 234 -23.23 43.79 19.60
C GLY A 234 -24.35 42.77 19.86
N PRO A 235 -24.67 42.48 21.13
CA PRO A 235 -25.74 41.56 21.52
C PRO A 235 -27.13 41.92 20.95
N ASP A 236 -27.33 43.19 20.60
CA ASP A 236 -28.54 43.73 19.97
C ASP A 236 -28.55 43.60 18.43
N GLY A 237 -27.51 43.00 17.84
CA GLY A 237 -27.34 42.85 16.40
C GLY A 237 -26.93 44.14 15.68
N ARG A 238 -26.59 45.21 16.40
CA ARG A 238 -26.16 46.48 15.80
C ARG A 238 -24.64 46.56 15.74
N VAL A 239 -24.14 47.25 14.71
CA VAL A 239 -22.71 47.54 14.57
C VAL A 239 -22.34 48.62 15.60
N ASP A 240 -21.28 48.38 16.38
CA ASP A 240 -20.74 49.39 17.29
C ASP A 240 -19.99 50.47 16.50
N VAL A 241 -20.73 51.48 16.05
CA VAL A 241 -20.22 52.56 15.20
C VAL A 241 -19.10 53.34 15.90
N ALA A 242 -19.10 53.44 17.23
CA ALA A 242 -18.08 54.16 17.99
C ALA A 242 -16.70 53.52 17.80
N ARG A 243 -16.64 52.18 17.85
CA ARG A 243 -15.40 51.43 17.61
C ARG A 243 -14.84 51.61 16.19
N TYR A 244 -15.71 51.70 15.17
CA TYR A 244 -15.29 51.98 13.79
C TYR A 244 -14.82 53.44 13.64
N PHE A 245 -15.48 54.38 14.31
CA PHE A 245 -15.10 55.79 14.30
C PHE A 245 -13.73 56.01 14.97
N GLU A 246 -13.49 55.38 16.12
CA GLU A 246 -12.18 55.41 16.80
C GLU A 246 -11.06 54.84 15.91
N ALA A 247 -11.28 53.67 15.30
CA ALA A 247 -10.31 53.06 14.39
C ALA A 247 -9.97 53.96 13.18
N THR A 248 -10.97 54.57 12.56
CA THR A 248 -10.78 55.49 11.43
C THR A 248 -10.09 56.78 11.84
N TRP A 249 -10.43 57.33 13.01
CA TRP A 249 -9.78 58.51 13.60
C TRP A 249 -8.31 58.30 13.91
N HIS A 250 -7.94 57.16 14.53
CA HIS A 250 -6.55 56.81 14.78
C HIS A 250 -5.76 56.62 13.49
N THR A 251 -6.36 56.03 12.46
CA THR A 251 -5.70 55.86 11.15
C THR A 251 -5.47 57.21 10.46
N ALA A 252 -6.41 58.14 10.58
CA ALA A 252 -6.28 59.51 10.06
C ALA A 252 -5.23 60.34 10.80
N ARG A 253 -4.99 60.06 12.09
CA ARG A 253 -3.96 60.75 12.90
C ARG A 253 -2.56 60.10 12.81
N CYS A 254 -2.48 58.79 12.58
CA CYS A 254 -1.21 58.07 12.42
C CYS A 254 -0.69 58.03 10.98
N SER A 255 -1.43 58.53 9.99
CA SER A 255 -0.95 58.64 8.61
C SER A 255 -0.05 59.88 8.46
N ARG A 256 1.28 59.65 8.45
CA ARG A 256 2.17 60.52 7.64
C ARG A 256 1.59 60.53 6.22
N PRO A 257 1.63 61.66 5.49
CA PRO A 257 0.98 61.78 4.20
C PRO A 257 1.46 60.66 3.28
N ILE A 258 0.56 59.74 2.94
CA ILE A 258 0.78 58.75 1.89
C ILE A 258 0.94 59.58 0.62
N ARG A 259 2.16 59.69 0.09
CA ARG A 259 2.39 60.18 -1.28
C ARG A 259 1.43 59.40 -2.17
N ARG A 260 0.57 60.13 -2.90
CA ARG A 260 -0.30 59.56 -3.94
C ARG A 260 0.54 58.65 -4.83
N LEU A 261 0.45 57.35 -4.66
CA LEU A 261 0.75 56.41 -5.72
C LEU A 261 -0.49 56.39 -6.60
N SER A 262 -0.47 57.29 -7.60
CA SER A 262 -1.23 57.12 -8.82
C SER A 262 -0.81 55.80 -9.48
N ALA A 263 -1.47 54.71 -9.13
CA ALA A 263 -1.43 53.46 -9.89
C ALA A 263 -2.87 52.95 -9.95
N GLY A 264 -3.36 52.81 -11.17
CA GLY A 264 -4.78 52.67 -11.49
C GLY A 264 -5.43 51.44 -10.87
N TRP A 265 -6.68 51.60 -10.45
CA TRP A 265 -7.61 50.50 -10.28
C TRP A 265 -7.71 49.70 -11.60
N PRO A 266 -7.53 48.37 -11.59
CA PRO A 266 -7.85 47.57 -12.75
C PRO A 266 -9.37 47.57 -12.91
N ARG A 267 -9.85 48.16 -14.01
CA ARG A 267 -11.22 47.93 -14.50
C ARG A 267 -11.36 46.42 -14.77
N GLN A 268 -12.16 45.73 -13.96
CA GLN A 268 -12.70 44.44 -14.37
C GLN A 268 -13.60 44.68 -15.58
N ARG A 269 -13.20 44.19 -16.75
CA ARG A 269 -14.06 44.10 -17.91
C ARG A 269 -14.97 42.89 -17.75
N SER A 270 -16.21 43.12 -18.15
CA SER A 270 -17.31 42.17 -18.39
C SER A 270 -16.90 40.89 -19.09
#